data_AF-A0ABD3ZQK0-F1
#
_entry.id   AF-A0ABD3ZQK0-F1
#
_cell.length_a   1.000
_cell.length_b   1.000
_cell.length_c   1.000
_cell.angle_alpha   90.00
_cell.angle_beta   90.00
_cell.angle_gamma   90.00
#
_symmetry.space_group_name_H-M   'P 1'
#
loop_
_entity.id
_entity.type
_entity.pdbx_description
1 polymer ?
#
loop_
_entity_poly.entity_id
_entity_poly.type
_entity_poly.pdbx_seq_one_letter_code
_entity_poly.pdbx_strand_id
1 'polypeptide(L)'
;MSSASFIKEIAPDAQKIFVKYKILASLIIAQGCLESAYGTSGLAVNGKNLFGVKGEYNGQYVIMKTWEVIDGRSVQVDAKFRKYPSWYESMQDLAKLYVNGTSWDPNHYKAVVGETDYKKATAALVKAGYATDPSYATKLNSIISTYKLTQYDTASSDISPVIPATPTTVPYEDEVSTDLFVHSLTGAVELLAGFSVTRNSGINNEKTISVSGVRTDVNEHAVALIKNDNIFEYKSELYVIKKLNTKPIGESIKIEATAVHKMFIDLRDNYIYDTQKGEKAYRPETALEIALSGTPYAYSVDTTGLPTSVTIENFGDANSLSLLEDIVEKFGAEFECVQNVIFVAKEIARVTDNQIRYKFNVQDPQQEIDTSDIKTYIRGFGKGIEAEYTSPLASVLGIRHADPVRDDRYTIKADLLERIKSELYDRIDISITLTYVELLDMGIQDIRKGDYVWCILDPFGIDVQLRVTEKEDYSDPSKSPKYTLGTLTKSSTDIVSEFNRTKKVIGKVIDGTTGKIKSSAVTIGQFTQFETGYDPSQIPRYSLASATTDGLMSSADFTKLASIVLGPDGQVSIALASETNNGLMSAADFTKLKHIKVGTETVDISTLPQQLESINQRLTALENK
;
A
#
# COMPACT_ATOMS: atom_id res chain seq x y z
N MET A 1 11.17 -20.72 14.04
CA MET A 1 11.00 -20.06 15.35
C MET A 1 11.99 -18.91 15.44
N SER A 2 11.52 -17.67 15.61
CA SER A 2 12.38 -16.49 15.76
C SER A 2 12.88 -16.33 17.20
N SER A 3 13.98 -15.59 17.40
CA SER A 3 14.55 -15.32 18.73
C SER A 3 13.54 -14.68 19.70
N ALA A 4 12.70 -13.76 19.21
CA ALA A 4 11.65 -13.11 20.01
C ALA A 4 10.49 -14.06 20.36
N SER A 5 10.09 -14.93 19.42
CA SER A 5 9.06 -15.95 19.66
C SER A 5 9.51 -16.95 20.74
N PHE A 6 10.76 -17.40 20.67
CA PHE A 6 11.32 -18.32 21.65
C PHE A 6 11.35 -17.71 23.05
N ILE A 7 11.83 -16.46 23.17
CA ILE A 7 11.84 -15.71 24.43
C ILE A 7 10.43 -15.58 25.01
N LYS A 8 9.44 -15.20 24.19
CA LYS A 8 8.04 -15.07 24.62
C LYS A 8 7.47 -16.40 25.13
N GLU A 9 7.84 -17.51 24.50
CA GLU A 9 7.38 -18.85 24.88
C GLU A 9 7.95 -19.31 26.23
N ILE A 10 9.25 -19.10 26.49
CA ILE A 10 9.88 -19.56 27.73
C ILE A 10 9.80 -18.57 28.89
N ALA A 11 9.48 -17.29 28.63
CA ALA A 11 9.46 -16.25 29.65
C ALA A 11 8.49 -16.52 30.83
N PRO A 12 7.22 -16.94 30.61
CA PRO A 12 6.32 -17.27 31.72
C PRO A 12 6.86 -18.38 32.63
N ASP A 13 7.54 -19.36 32.04
CA ASP A 13 8.14 -20.46 32.76
C ASP A 13 9.42 -20.03 33.50
N ALA A 14 10.24 -19.18 32.89
CA ALA A 14 11.38 -18.56 33.56
C ALA A 14 10.95 -17.67 34.74
N GLN A 15 9.81 -16.98 34.65
CA GLN A 15 9.23 -16.23 35.78
C GLN A 15 8.77 -17.14 36.91
N LYS A 16 8.17 -18.30 36.61
CA LYS A 16 7.88 -19.33 37.64
C LYS A 16 9.16 -19.80 38.33
N ILE A 17 10.25 -19.97 37.58
CA ILE A 17 11.58 -20.29 38.13
C ILE A 17 12.08 -19.15 39.03
N PHE A 18 11.98 -17.89 38.61
CA PHE A 18 12.37 -16.73 39.41
C PHE A 18 11.62 -16.66 40.75
N VAL A 19 10.30 -16.78 40.71
CA VAL A 19 9.47 -16.74 41.93
C VAL A 19 9.86 -17.86 42.90
N LYS A 20 10.06 -19.08 42.39
CA LYS A 20 10.29 -20.29 43.19
C LYS A 20 11.73 -20.45 43.68
N TYR A 21 12.72 -20.14 42.86
CA TYR A 21 14.13 -20.43 43.11
C TYR A 21 14.99 -19.17 43.30
N LYS A 22 14.42 -17.98 43.15
CA LYS A 22 15.12 -16.69 43.28
C LYS A 22 16.31 -16.56 42.32
N ILE A 23 16.18 -17.10 41.12
CA ILE A 23 17.16 -16.95 40.03
C ILE A 23 16.52 -16.07 38.97
N LEU A 24 17.19 -14.97 38.57
CA LEU A 24 16.67 -14.00 37.61
C LEU A 24 16.12 -14.70 36.35
N ALA A 25 14.89 -14.36 35.99
CA ALA A 25 14.26 -14.88 34.78
C ALA A 25 15.04 -14.42 33.54
N SER A 26 15.55 -13.18 33.55
CA SER A 26 16.41 -12.63 32.52
C SER A 26 17.65 -13.49 32.26
N LEU A 27 18.26 -14.02 33.33
CA LEU A 27 19.41 -14.90 33.25
C LEU A 27 19.05 -16.26 32.64
N ILE A 28 17.97 -16.89 33.11
CA ILE A 28 17.52 -18.19 32.59
C ILE A 28 17.15 -18.11 31.11
N ILE A 29 16.44 -17.05 30.71
CA ILE A 29 16.05 -16.83 29.31
C ILE A 29 17.30 -16.60 28.45
N ALA A 30 18.26 -15.79 28.91
CA ALA A 30 19.47 -15.51 28.15
C ALA A 30 20.35 -16.75 27.96
N GLN A 31 20.50 -17.58 29.00
CA GLN A 31 21.16 -18.88 28.88
C GLN A 31 20.38 -19.80 27.94
N GLY A 32 19.04 -19.85 28.06
CA GLY A 32 18.22 -20.64 27.15
C GLY A 32 18.44 -20.26 25.70
N CYS A 33 18.49 -18.96 25.39
CA CYS A 33 18.77 -18.45 24.05
C CYS A 33 20.16 -18.87 23.54
N LEU A 34 21.19 -18.69 24.36
CA LEU A 34 22.57 -18.94 23.99
C LEU A 34 22.88 -20.44 23.84
N GLU A 35 22.42 -21.27 24.78
CA GLU A 35 22.75 -22.70 24.84
C GLU A 35 21.95 -23.55 23.84
N SER A 36 20.75 -23.08 23.44
CA SER A 36 19.85 -23.83 22.56
C SER A 36 19.74 -23.28 21.14
N ALA A 37 20.50 -22.24 20.80
CA ALA A 37 20.31 -21.46 19.58
C ALA A 37 18.86 -20.98 19.43
N TYR A 38 18.33 -20.33 20.46
CA TYR A 38 16.93 -19.88 20.51
C TYR A 38 15.91 -21.02 20.28
N GLY A 39 16.16 -22.19 20.88
CA GLY A 39 15.28 -23.35 20.84
C GLY A 39 15.40 -24.22 19.59
N THR A 40 16.24 -23.84 18.62
CA THR A 40 16.33 -24.53 17.32
C THR A 40 17.37 -25.65 17.29
N SER A 41 18.21 -25.79 18.32
CA SER A 41 19.20 -26.88 18.35
C SER A 41 18.51 -28.25 18.33
N GLY A 42 19.12 -29.23 17.66
CA GLY A 42 18.54 -30.58 17.56
C GLY A 42 18.26 -31.20 18.94
N LEU A 43 19.03 -30.84 19.96
CA LEU A 43 18.81 -31.29 21.34
C LEU A 43 17.62 -30.57 22.01
N ALA A 44 17.46 -29.27 21.78
CA ALA A 44 16.34 -28.49 22.29
C ALA A 44 15.01 -28.94 21.66
N VAL A 45 15.01 -29.30 20.38
CA VAL A 45 13.83 -29.80 19.66
C VAL A 45 13.49 -31.23 20.08
N ASN A 46 14.44 -32.16 19.99
CA ASN A 46 14.16 -33.59 20.18
C ASN A 46 14.16 -34.04 21.65
N GLY A 47 14.93 -33.35 22.49
CA GLY A 47 15.09 -33.66 23.91
C GLY A 47 14.37 -32.71 24.85
N LYS A 48 13.79 -31.60 24.35
CA LYS A 48 13.32 -30.48 25.17
C LYS A 48 14.37 -30.02 26.20
N ASN A 49 15.65 -30.13 25.82
CA ASN A 49 16.80 -29.89 26.69
C ASN A 49 17.54 -28.64 26.21
N LEU A 50 17.31 -27.52 26.89
CA LEU A 50 17.83 -26.21 26.49
C LEU A 50 19.32 -26.04 26.85
N PHE A 51 19.81 -26.75 27.86
CA PHE A 51 21.11 -26.49 28.51
C PHE A 51 22.12 -27.63 28.34
N GLY A 52 21.87 -28.56 27.41
CA GLY A 52 22.81 -29.64 27.11
C GLY A 52 23.05 -30.63 28.25
N VAL A 53 22.09 -30.81 29.16
CA VAL A 53 22.29 -31.63 30.37
C VAL A 53 22.43 -33.11 29.99
N LYS A 54 23.59 -33.71 30.28
CA LYS A 54 23.89 -35.13 30.02
C LYS A 54 23.19 -36.06 31.02
N GLY A 55 22.93 -37.30 30.60
CA GLY A 55 22.33 -38.36 31.41
C GLY A 55 20.87 -38.64 31.07
N GLU A 56 20.09 -39.10 32.06
CA GLU A 56 18.70 -39.52 31.90
C GLU A 56 17.80 -38.71 32.85
N TYR A 57 16.59 -38.36 32.39
CA TYR A 57 15.57 -37.71 33.22
C TYR A 57 14.39 -38.68 33.37
N ASN A 58 14.18 -39.21 34.58
CA ASN A 58 13.18 -40.27 34.85
C ASN A 58 13.31 -41.46 33.87
N GLY A 59 14.53 -41.87 33.55
CA GLY A 59 14.84 -42.94 32.59
C GLY A 59 14.72 -42.54 31.11
N GLN A 60 14.35 -41.30 30.79
CA GLN A 60 14.23 -40.80 29.42
C GLN A 60 15.49 -40.05 28.97
N TYR A 61 15.97 -40.36 27.76
CA TYR A 61 17.14 -39.73 27.15
C TYR A 61 17.03 -39.70 25.63
N VAL A 62 17.86 -38.86 25.01
CA VAL A 62 18.18 -38.88 23.58
C VAL A 62 19.68 -39.12 23.41
N ILE A 63 20.07 -39.89 22.40
CA ILE A 63 21.49 -40.10 22.06
C ILE A 63 21.87 -39.06 21.02
N MET A 64 22.92 -38.28 21.29
CA MET A 64 23.46 -37.33 20.32
C MET A 64 24.99 -37.40 20.31
N LYS A 65 25.58 -37.12 19.15
CA LYS A 65 27.03 -36.99 19.01
C LYS A 65 27.51 -35.74 19.71
N THR A 66 28.56 -35.87 20.51
CA THR A 66 29.27 -34.77 21.17
C THR A 66 30.76 -34.89 20.92
N TRP A 67 31.47 -33.77 20.95
CA TRP A 67 32.92 -33.75 20.92
C TRP A 67 33.46 -33.99 22.33
N GLU A 68 34.33 -34.96 22.49
CA GLU A 68 35.07 -35.23 23.73
C GLU A 68 36.58 -35.14 23.43
N VAL A 69 37.36 -34.73 24.43
CA VAL A 69 38.82 -34.74 24.34
C VAL A 69 39.32 -35.98 25.05
N ILE A 70 39.77 -36.97 24.28
CA ILE A 70 40.36 -38.22 24.78
C ILE A 70 41.84 -38.20 24.37
N ASP A 71 42.75 -38.32 25.34
CA ASP A 71 44.21 -38.28 25.14
C ASP A 71 44.69 -37.05 24.34
N GLY A 72 44.08 -35.88 24.58
CA GLY A 72 44.44 -34.62 23.92
C GLY A 72 43.92 -34.46 22.49
N ARG A 73 43.07 -35.37 22.00
CA ARG A 73 42.44 -35.29 20.67
C ARG A 73 40.93 -35.16 20.78
N SER A 74 40.35 -34.23 20.01
CA SER A 74 38.90 -34.07 19.89
C SER A 74 38.32 -35.19 19.00
N VAL A 75 37.47 -36.03 19.58
CA VAL A 75 36.77 -37.12 18.88
C VAL A 75 35.26 -36.99 19.10
N GLN A 76 34.45 -37.38 18.11
CA GLN A 76 32.99 -37.45 18.28
C GLN A 76 32.59 -38.78 18.89
N VAL A 77 31.84 -38.74 19.99
CA VAL A 77 31.26 -39.92 20.63
C VAL A 77 29.77 -39.73 20.84
N ASP A 78 29.04 -40.84 20.90
CA ASP A 78 27.63 -40.83 21.26
C ASP A 78 27.50 -40.64 22.78
N ALA A 79 26.74 -39.63 23.19
CA ALA A 79 26.43 -39.37 24.59
C ALA A 79 24.92 -39.34 24.82
N LYS A 80 24.50 -39.79 26.01
CA LYS A 80 23.12 -39.65 26.46
C LYS A 80 22.90 -38.23 26.99
N PHE A 81 21.85 -37.58 26.49
CA PHE A 81 21.35 -36.32 27.01
C PHE A 81 19.94 -36.50 27.56
N ARG A 82 19.64 -35.79 28.65
CA ARG A 82 18.33 -35.86 29.31
C ARG A 82 17.24 -35.47 28.32
N LYS A 83 16.14 -36.23 28.31
CA LYS A 83 14.91 -35.89 27.57
C LYS A 83 13.82 -35.44 28.54
N TYR A 84 13.40 -34.20 28.42
CA TYR A 84 12.40 -33.60 29.30
C TYR A 84 10.98 -33.64 28.69
N PRO A 85 9.92 -33.60 29.52
CA PRO A 85 8.55 -33.43 29.04
C PRO A 85 8.32 -32.08 28.34
N SER A 86 8.92 -31.01 28.87
CA SER A 86 8.87 -29.66 28.29
C SER A 86 10.16 -28.87 28.61
N TRP A 87 10.28 -27.68 28.04
CA TRP A 87 11.38 -26.77 28.35
C TRP A 87 11.35 -26.25 29.80
N TYR A 88 10.19 -26.26 30.45
CA TYR A 88 10.07 -25.92 31.87
C TYR A 88 10.86 -26.86 32.78
N GLU A 89 10.80 -28.18 32.55
CA GLU A 89 11.59 -29.12 33.36
C GLU A 89 13.10 -28.95 33.12
N SER A 90 13.52 -28.58 31.90
CA SER A 90 14.91 -28.26 31.61
C SER A 90 15.38 -27.00 32.37
N MET A 91 14.56 -25.95 32.41
CA MET A 91 14.83 -24.74 33.21
C MET A 91 14.82 -25.01 34.71
N GLN A 92 13.93 -25.89 35.19
CA GLN A 92 13.88 -26.28 36.59
C GLN A 92 15.12 -27.08 37.00
N ASP A 93 15.65 -27.94 36.12
CA ASP A 93 16.85 -28.72 36.38
C ASP A 93 18.09 -27.81 36.49
N LEU A 94 18.20 -26.81 35.61
CA LEU A 94 19.23 -25.77 35.72
C LEU A 94 19.08 -24.97 37.03
N ALA A 95 17.86 -24.57 37.39
CA ALA A 95 17.61 -23.84 38.63
C ALA A 95 18.02 -24.65 39.87
N LYS A 96 17.78 -25.96 39.88
CA LYS A 96 18.21 -26.87 40.95
C LYS A 96 19.74 -26.96 41.04
N LEU A 97 20.46 -26.93 39.92
CA LEU A 97 21.92 -26.86 39.94
C LEU A 97 22.42 -25.61 40.67
N TYR A 98 21.80 -24.45 40.41
CA TYR A 98 22.22 -23.21 41.06
C TYR A 98 21.88 -23.18 42.56
N VAL A 99 20.71 -23.70 42.92
CA VAL A 99 20.26 -23.74 44.33
C VAL A 99 21.03 -24.78 45.15
N ASN A 100 21.33 -25.95 44.58
CA ASN A 100 21.94 -27.06 45.31
C ASN A 100 23.46 -27.15 45.14
N GLY A 101 24.04 -26.36 44.23
CA GLY A 101 25.46 -26.46 43.87
C GLY A 101 25.79 -27.75 43.11
N THR A 102 27.09 -28.07 43.05
CA THR A 102 27.57 -29.31 42.43
C THR A 102 27.63 -30.43 43.47
N SER A 103 27.81 -31.68 43.02
CA SER A 103 27.94 -32.82 43.93
C SER A 103 29.12 -32.73 44.90
N TRP A 104 30.11 -31.88 44.60
CA TRP A 104 31.34 -31.70 45.37
C TRP A 104 31.39 -30.37 46.12
N ASP A 105 30.56 -29.39 45.75
CA ASP A 105 30.41 -28.12 46.45
C ASP A 105 28.95 -27.62 46.38
N PRO A 106 28.18 -27.80 47.48
CA PRO A 106 26.80 -27.33 47.56
C PRO A 106 26.63 -25.80 47.46
N ASN A 107 27.69 -25.02 47.65
CA ASN A 107 27.65 -23.56 47.58
C ASN A 107 28.20 -23.01 46.26
N HIS A 108 28.56 -23.86 45.30
CA HIS A 108 29.31 -23.49 44.11
C HIS A 108 28.69 -22.33 43.30
N TYR A 109 27.35 -22.31 43.20
CA TYR A 109 26.59 -21.29 42.46
C TYR A 109 25.80 -20.34 43.36
N LYS A 110 26.06 -20.33 44.67
CA LYS A 110 25.25 -19.59 45.65
C LYS A 110 25.18 -18.09 45.39
N ALA A 111 26.22 -17.51 44.78
CA ALA A 111 26.27 -16.09 44.41
C ALA A 111 25.29 -15.69 43.29
N VAL A 112 24.73 -16.67 42.57
CA VAL A 112 23.70 -16.44 41.54
C VAL A 112 22.30 -16.41 42.14
N VAL A 113 22.09 -17.11 43.26
CA VAL A 113 20.79 -17.27 43.91
C VAL A 113 20.49 -16.04 44.77
N GLY A 114 19.40 -15.35 44.46
CA GLY A 114 18.96 -14.14 45.15
C GLY A 114 19.64 -12.85 44.69
N GLU A 115 20.55 -12.91 43.72
CA GLU A 115 21.13 -11.72 43.08
C GLU A 115 20.05 -10.99 42.26
N THR A 116 20.07 -9.66 42.31
CA THR A 116 19.09 -8.78 41.64
C THR A 116 19.67 -8.04 40.45
N ASP A 117 21.00 -7.99 40.33
CA ASP A 117 21.72 -7.41 39.21
C ASP A 117 22.21 -8.50 38.24
N TYR A 118 21.62 -8.56 37.06
CA TYR A 118 21.97 -9.57 36.04
C TYR A 118 23.45 -9.51 35.63
N LYS A 119 24.11 -8.34 35.70
CA LYS A 119 25.54 -8.22 35.37
C LYS A 119 26.41 -8.89 36.43
N LYS A 120 26.01 -8.81 37.70
CA LYS A 120 26.66 -9.53 38.80
C LYS A 120 26.36 -11.02 38.73
N ALA A 121 25.13 -11.40 38.40
CA ALA A 121 24.74 -12.81 38.27
C ALA A 121 25.50 -13.52 37.14
N THR A 122 25.64 -12.89 35.96
CA THR A 122 26.41 -13.45 34.85
C THR A 122 27.91 -13.51 35.14
N ALA A 123 28.47 -12.50 35.82
CA ALA A 123 29.86 -12.53 36.28
C ALA A 123 30.09 -13.63 37.33
N ALA A 124 29.13 -13.86 38.22
CA ALA A 124 29.17 -14.92 39.22
C ALA A 124 29.16 -16.31 38.58
N LEU A 125 28.41 -16.54 37.50
CA LEU A 125 28.43 -17.80 36.74
C LEU A 125 29.81 -18.09 36.14
N VAL A 126 30.45 -17.09 35.52
CA VAL A 126 31.80 -17.25 34.95
C VAL A 126 32.82 -17.50 36.06
N LYS A 127 32.72 -16.77 37.18
CA LYS A 127 33.59 -16.98 38.34
C LYS A 127 33.42 -18.36 38.95
N ALA A 128 32.20 -18.90 38.95
CA ALA A 128 31.89 -20.27 39.36
C ALA A 128 32.28 -21.32 38.30
N GLY A 129 32.83 -20.93 37.15
CA GLY A 129 33.30 -21.87 36.14
C GLY A 129 32.20 -22.58 35.34
N TYR A 130 31.00 -22.00 35.26
CA TYR A 130 29.88 -22.56 34.48
C TYR A 130 30.24 -22.74 32.99
N ALA A 131 30.96 -21.76 32.44
CA ALA A 131 31.45 -21.78 31.06
C ALA A 131 32.95 -21.44 31.03
N THR A 132 33.70 -22.11 30.16
CA THR A 132 35.13 -21.87 29.93
C THR A 132 35.39 -20.68 29.01
N ASP A 133 34.35 -20.16 28.34
CA ASP A 133 34.45 -18.99 27.47
C ASP A 133 34.58 -17.69 28.31
N PRO A 134 35.70 -16.94 28.21
CA PRO A 134 35.88 -15.70 28.95
C PRO A 134 34.87 -14.61 28.57
N SER A 135 34.22 -14.71 27.40
CA SER A 135 33.21 -13.75 26.93
C SER A 135 31.77 -14.15 27.32
N TYR A 136 31.58 -15.24 28.05
CA TYR A 136 30.25 -15.79 28.36
C TYR A 136 29.34 -14.78 29.06
N ALA A 137 29.83 -14.10 30.09
CA ALA A 137 29.06 -13.07 30.79
C ALA A 137 28.67 -11.91 29.87
N THR A 138 29.57 -11.47 28.99
CA THR A 138 29.31 -10.41 28.02
C THR A 138 28.24 -10.82 27.00
N LYS A 139 28.26 -12.07 26.52
CA LYS A 139 27.24 -12.61 25.62
C LYS A 139 25.86 -12.63 26.27
N LEU A 140 25.76 -13.10 27.52
CA LEU A 140 24.51 -13.10 28.26
C LEU A 140 24.01 -11.67 28.52
N ASN A 141 24.87 -10.76 28.94
CA ASN A 141 24.51 -9.35 29.14
C ASN A 141 24.03 -8.68 27.85
N SER A 142 24.62 -9.04 26.71
CA SER A 142 24.18 -8.57 25.39
C SER A 142 22.77 -9.06 25.06
N ILE A 143 22.47 -10.33 25.28
CA ILE A 143 21.12 -10.89 25.06
C ILE A 143 20.10 -10.23 26.01
N ILE A 144 20.44 -10.10 27.29
CA ILE A 144 19.56 -9.47 28.30
C ILE A 144 19.24 -8.02 27.96
N SER A 145 20.25 -7.25 27.53
CA SER A 145 20.05 -5.85 27.14
C SER A 145 19.31 -5.70 25.81
N THR A 146 19.66 -6.49 24.80
CA THR A 146 19.05 -6.45 23.47
C THR A 146 17.55 -6.73 23.52
N TYR A 147 17.14 -7.76 24.28
CA TYR A 147 15.73 -8.14 24.41
C TYR A 147 15.04 -7.58 25.66
N LYS A 148 15.71 -6.66 26.38
CA LYS A 148 15.19 -6.03 27.61
C LYS A 148 14.64 -7.04 28.62
N LEU A 149 15.36 -8.14 28.84
CA LEU A 149 14.84 -9.30 29.59
C LEU A 149 14.65 -9.05 31.09
N THR A 150 15.23 -7.97 31.63
CA THR A 150 15.05 -7.58 33.04
C THR A 150 13.60 -7.29 33.41
N GLN A 151 12.73 -7.03 32.41
CA GLN A 151 11.29 -6.90 32.62
C GLN A 151 10.64 -8.17 33.20
N TYR A 152 11.29 -9.32 33.05
CA TYR A 152 10.82 -10.60 33.58
C TYR A 152 11.32 -10.89 35.00
N ASP A 153 12.20 -10.06 35.57
CA ASP A 153 12.77 -10.25 36.92
C ASP A 153 11.85 -9.72 38.04
N THR A 154 10.53 -9.71 37.81
CA THR A 154 9.52 -9.29 38.78
C THR A 154 8.59 -10.45 39.13
N ALA A 155 8.08 -10.47 40.36
CA ALA A 155 7.10 -11.47 40.79
C ALA A 155 5.73 -11.16 40.15
N SER A 156 5.06 -12.19 39.62
CA SER A 156 3.78 -12.13 38.87
C SER A 156 2.62 -11.37 39.53
N SER A 157 2.73 -10.89 40.78
CA SER A 157 1.66 -10.18 41.49
C SER A 157 1.76 -8.65 41.48
N ASP A 158 2.85 -8.05 40.99
CA ASP A 158 3.07 -6.58 40.97
C ASP A 158 3.24 -6.01 39.55
N ILE A 159 2.61 -6.63 38.55
CA ILE A 159 2.66 -6.12 37.17
C ILE A 159 1.44 -5.24 36.91
N SER A 160 1.61 -3.94 37.18
CA SER A 160 1.02 -2.91 36.31
C SER A 160 1.53 -3.16 34.88
N PRO A 161 0.66 -3.25 33.87
CA PRO A 161 1.09 -3.61 32.53
C PRO A 161 1.68 -2.37 31.86
N VAL A 162 3.00 -2.27 31.74
CA VAL A 162 3.57 -1.25 30.85
C VAL A 162 4.83 -1.76 30.11
N ILE A 163 4.77 -1.52 28.79
CA ILE A 163 5.82 -1.40 27.77
C ILE A 163 6.31 -2.71 27.13
N PRO A 164 5.67 -3.20 26.05
CA PRO A 164 6.43 -3.68 24.91
C PRO A 164 7.22 -2.50 24.35
N ALA A 165 8.52 -2.70 24.14
CA ALA A 165 9.32 -1.75 23.37
C ALA A 165 8.66 -1.49 22.00
N THR A 166 8.78 -0.23 21.57
CA THR A 166 8.54 0.30 20.21
C THR A 166 8.69 -0.78 19.13
N PRO A 167 7.75 -0.90 18.18
CA PRO A 167 7.66 -2.06 17.30
C PRO A 167 8.81 -2.04 16.29
N THR A 168 9.91 -2.70 16.64
CA THR A 168 10.88 -3.14 15.64
C THR A 168 10.54 -4.60 15.36
N THR A 169 9.98 -4.83 14.17
CA THR A 169 9.48 -6.10 13.64
C THR A 169 8.18 -6.63 14.27
N VAL A 170 7.03 -6.32 13.65
CA VAL A 170 5.96 -7.32 13.55
C VAL A 170 6.54 -8.53 12.81
N PRO A 171 6.09 -9.75 13.13
CA PRO A 171 6.46 -10.93 12.39
C PRO A 171 6.16 -10.73 10.90
N TYR A 172 7.12 -11.06 10.06
CA TYR A 172 6.93 -11.18 8.61
C TYR A 172 5.71 -12.09 8.35
N GLU A 173 4.72 -11.58 7.60
CA GLU A 173 3.42 -12.23 7.38
C GLU A 173 3.51 -13.58 6.62
N ASP A 174 4.67 -13.96 6.08
CA ASP A 174 4.78 -15.11 5.15
C ASP A 174 5.06 -16.48 5.80
N GLU A 175 5.21 -16.59 7.13
CA GLU A 175 5.20 -17.92 7.80
C GLU A 175 3.81 -18.34 8.30
N VAL A 176 2.79 -17.51 8.11
CA VAL A 176 1.40 -17.85 8.47
C VAL A 176 0.76 -18.58 7.28
N SER A 177 0.26 -19.79 7.51
CA SER A 177 -0.43 -20.53 6.46
C SER A 177 -1.53 -19.67 5.80
N THR A 178 -1.50 -19.60 4.47
CA THR A 178 -2.56 -18.98 3.65
C THR A 178 -3.75 -19.91 3.44
N ASP A 179 -3.76 -21.06 4.10
CA ASP A 179 -4.89 -21.97 4.08
C ASP A 179 -6.14 -21.27 4.61
N LEU A 180 -7.24 -21.47 3.90
CA LEU A 180 -8.55 -20.95 4.28
C LEU A 180 -9.33 -22.09 4.92
N PHE A 181 -9.76 -21.91 6.17
CA PHE A 181 -10.65 -22.86 6.84
C PHE A 181 -12.05 -22.27 6.98
N VAL A 182 -13.05 -23.13 6.99
CA VAL A 182 -14.43 -22.79 7.31
C VAL A 182 -14.87 -23.54 8.55
N HIS A 183 -15.37 -22.80 9.51
CA HIS A 183 -15.87 -23.27 10.79
C HIS A 183 -17.39 -23.13 10.81
N SER A 184 -18.08 -24.24 11.05
CA SER A 184 -19.49 -24.27 11.36
C SER A 184 -19.76 -23.72 12.76
N LEU A 185 -20.93 -23.10 12.96
CA LEU A 185 -21.45 -22.79 14.29
C LEU A 185 -21.55 -24.02 15.21
N THR A 186 -21.63 -25.23 14.64
CA THR A 186 -21.66 -26.50 15.39
C THR A 186 -20.27 -27.06 15.72
N GLY A 187 -19.18 -26.35 15.38
CA GLY A 187 -17.80 -26.72 15.70
C GLY A 187 -17.11 -27.64 14.67
N ALA A 188 -17.74 -27.90 13.52
CA ALA A 188 -17.07 -28.59 12.41
C ALA A 188 -16.08 -27.64 11.72
N VAL A 189 -14.88 -28.13 11.39
CA VAL A 189 -13.82 -27.36 10.74
C VAL A 189 -13.34 -28.09 9.50
N GLU A 190 -13.34 -27.42 8.36
CA GLU A 190 -12.85 -27.98 7.10
C GLU A 190 -11.94 -27.00 6.34
N LEU A 191 -10.98 -27.56 5.60
CA LEU A 191 -10.13 -26.81 4.68
C LEU A 191 -10.93 -26.46 3.42
N LEU A 192 -11.00 -25.18 3.09
CA LEU A 192 -11.70 -24.68 1.91
C LEU A 192 -10.72 -24.50 0.73
N ALA A 193 -10.41 -25.62 0.06
CA ALA A 193 -9.47 -25.65 -1.05
C ALA A 193 -10.07 -25.07 -2.36
N GLY A 194 -9.22 -24.42 -3.15
CA GLY A 194 -9.59 -23.88 -4.48
C GLY A 194 -10.36 -22.56 -4.45
N PHE A 195 -10.38 -21.88 -3.30
CA PHE A 195 -10.96 -20.56 -3.14
C PHE A 195 -9.87 -19.48 -3.09
N SER A 196 -10.18 -18.34 -3.68
CA SER A 196 -9.38 -17.12 -3.59
C SER A 196 -9.91 -16.22 -2.48
N VAL A 197 -9.01 -15.63 -1.70
CA VAL A 197 -9.32 -14.68 -0.63
C VAL A 197 -8.72 -13.33 -1.01
N THR A 198 -9.52 -12.28 -0.87
CA THR A 198 -9.09 -10.89 -0.93
C THR A 198 -9.38 -10.26 0.42
N ARG A 199 -8.36 -9.84 1.16
CA ARG A 199 -8.49 -9.20 2.47
C ARG A 199 -8.32 -7.69 2.31
N ASN A 200 -9.23 -6.93 2.88
CA ASN A 200 -9.19 -5.47 2.91
C ASN A 200 -9.09 -4.99 4.37
N SER A 201 -8.12 -4.11 4.63
CA SER A 201 -7.87 -3.49 5.94
C SER A 201 -7.52 -2.01 5.78
N GLY A 202 -8.41 -1.11 6.22
CA GLY A 202 -8.20 0.35 6.26
C GLY A 202 -8.10 0.90 7.68
N ILE A 203 -7.43 2.04 7.90
CA ILE A 203 -7.23 2.64 9.25
C ILE A 203 -8.59 2.96 9.86
N ASN A 204 -8.84 2.47 11.08
CA ASN A 204 -10.13 2.57 11.78
C ASN A 204 -11.34 2.01 11.00
N ASN A 205 -11.13 1.35 9.86
CA ASN A 205 -12.18 0.77 9.04
C ASN A 205 -12.41 -0.71 9.36
N GLU A 206 -13.61 -1.17 9.05
CA GLU A 206 -13.99 -2.58 9.20
C GLU A 206 -13.07 -3.48 8.35
N LYS A 207 -12.38 -4.41 9.01
CA LYS A 207 -11.53 -5.40 8.35
C LYS A 207 -12.40 -6.49 7.74
N THR A 208 -12.26 -6.72 6.44
CA THR A 208 -13.12 -7.66 5.71
C THR A 208 -12.30 -8.61 4.83
N ILE A 209 -12.88 -9.77 4.53
CA ILE A 209 -12.40 -10.67 3.48
C ILE A 209 -13.52 -10.95 2.48
N SER A 210 -13.14 -11.05 1.22
CA SER A 210 -13.96 -11.54 0.11
C SER A 210 -13.39 -12.86 -0.36
N VAL A 211 -14.19 -13.91 -0.27
CA VAL A 211 -13.84 -15.29 -0.62
C VAL A 211 -14.59 -15.68 -1.88
N SER A 212 -13.88 -16.08 -2.93
CA SER A 212 -14.49 -16.49 -4.20
C SER A 212 -13.87 -17.77 -4.75
N GLY A 213 -14.72 -18.71 -5.17
CA GLY A 213 -14.28 -19.98 -5.74
C GLY A 213 -15.41 -20.71 -6.45
N VAL A 214 -15.09 -21.86 -7.03
CA VAL A 214 -16.04 -22.73 -7.73
C VAL A 214 -16.16 -24.04 -6.97
N ARG A 215 -17.38 -24.56 -6.86
CA ARG A 215 -17.61 -25.88 -6.29
C ARG A 215 -16.99 -26.96 -7.17
N THR A 216 -16.28 -27.90 -6.56
CA THR A 216 -15.68 -29.07 -7.18
C THR A 216 -15.90 -30.27 -6.28
N ASP A 217 -15.74 -31.48 -6.81
CA ASP A 217 -15.88 -32.71 -6.02
C ASP A 217 -14.91 -32.76 -4.82
N VAL A 218 -13.78 -32.06 -4.92
CA VAL A 218 -12.75 -32.00 -3.86
C VAL A 218 -13.18 -31.09 -2.69
N ASN A 219 -13.93 -30.01 -2.96
CA ASN A 219 -14.29 -29.00 -1.96
C ASN A 219 -15.78 -28.98 -1.62
N GLU A 220 -16.58 -29.92 -2.14
CA GLU A 220 -18.03 -29.95 -1.96
C GLU A 220 -18.45 -29.98 -0.49
N HIS A 221 -17.74 -30.76 0.34
CA HIS A 221 -17.99 -30.85 1.79
C HIS A 221 -17.76 -29.49 2.49
N ALA A 222 -16.62 -28.86 2.24
CA ALA A 222 -16.28 -27.56 2.83
C ALA A 222 -17.22 -26.45 2.30
N VAL A 223 -17.61 -26.52 1.02
CA VAL A 223 -18.57 -25.60 0.41
C VAL A 223 -19.93 -25.64 1.11
N ALA A 224 -20.38 -26.82 1.57
CA ALA A 224 -21.63 -26.94 2.32
C ALA A 224 -21.60 -26.20 3.68
N LEU A 225 -20.40 -25.89 4.20
CA LEU A 225 -20.19 -25.09 5.40
C LEU A 225 -20.11 -23.58 5.12
N ILE A 226 -20.10 -23.14 3.86
CA ILE A 226 -20.18 -21.71 3.53
C ILE A 226 -21.63 -21.25 3.69
N LYS A 227 -21.95 -20.76 4.88
CA LYS A 227 -23.27 -20.23 5.25
C LYS A 227 -23.10 -18.90 5.98
N ASN A 228 -24.11 -18.05 5.94
CA ASN A 228 -24.14 -16.86 6.77
C ASN A 228 -23.94 -17.22 8.25
N ASP A 229 -23.17 -16.38 8.94
CA ASP A 229 -22.74 -16.50 10.34
C ASP A 229 -21.77 -17.64 10.67
N ASN A 230 -21.47 -18.54 9.73
CA ASN A 230 -20.29 -19.41 9.86
C ASN A 230 -19.00 -18.57 9.75
N ILE A 231 -17.88 -19.13 10.21
CA ILE A 231 -16.63 -18.40 10.40
C ILE A 231 -15.60 -18.88 9.38
N PHE A 232 -14.98 -17.97 8.65
CA PHE A 232 -13.74 -18.22 7.95
C PHE A 232 -12.55 -17.97 8.87
N GLU A 233 -11.55 -18.85 8.82
CA GLU A 233 -10.24 -18.61 9.41
C GLU A 233 -9.22 -18.45 8.28
N TYR A 234 -8.53 -17.32 8.28
CA TYR A 234 -7.51 -16.98 7.28
C TYR A 234 -6.37 -16.22 7.96
N LYS A 235 -5.13 -16.68 7.75
CA LYS A 235 -3.93 -16.13 8.41
C LYS A 235 -4.08 -16.01 9.94
N SER A 236 -4.65 -17.04 10.58
CA SER A 236 -4.91 -17.12 12.03
C SER A 236 -5.85 -16.03 12.59
N GLU A 237 -6.67 -15.45 11.73
CA GLU A 237 -7.73 -14.51 12.11
C GLU A 237 -9.11 -15.05 11.72
N LEU A 238 -10.12 -14.69 12.51
CA LEU A 238 -11.49 -15.19 12.35
C LEU A 238 -12.38 -14.12 11.71
N TYR A 239 -13.18 -14.52 10.73
CA TYR A 239 -14.09 -13.66 9.97
C TYR A 239 -15.48 -14.29 9.88
N VAL A 240 -16.51 -13.56 10.29
CA VAL A 240 -17.90 -14.04 10.28
C VAL A 240 -18.53 -13.74 8.91
N ILE A 241 -19.07 -14.75 8.24
CA ILE A 241 -19.69 -14.62 6.92
C ILE A 241 -20.99 -13.80 7.03
N LYS A 242 -21.07 -12.68 6.33
CA LYS A 242 -22.27 -11.80 6.36
C LYS A 242 -23.01 -11.72 5.04
N LYS A 243 -22.31 -11.87 3.91
CA LYS A 243 -22.93 -11.91 2.58
C LYS A 243 -22.49 -13.16 1.83
N LEU A 244 -23.43 -13.80 1.14
CA LEU A 244 -23.20 -14.97 0.31
C LEU A 244 -23.95 -14.78 -1.01
N ASN A 245 -23.24 -14.96 -2.12
CA ASN A 245 -23.77 -14.88 -3.47
C ASN A 245 -23.34 -16.13 -4.23
N THR A 246 -24.28 -16.81 -4.87
CA THR A 246 -24.04 -18.02 -5.63
C THR A 246 -24.55 -17.87 -7.05
N LYS A 247 -23.73 -18.23 -8.03
CA LYS A 247 -24.02 -18.06 -9.46
C LYS A 247 -23.71 -19.37 -10.20
N PRO A 248 -24.59 -19.86 -11.09
CA PRO A 248 -24.26 -21.01 -11.91
C PRO A 248 -23.12 -20.67 -12.89
N ILE A 249 -22.16 -21.59 -13.06
CA ILE A 249 -21.08 -21.48 -14.03
C ILE A 249 -20.85 -22.84 -14.70
N GLY A 250 -21.28 -22.97 -15.96
CA GLY A 250 -21.32 -24.26 -16.64
C GLY A 250 -22.17 -25.27 -15.86
N GLU A 251 -21.59 -26.42 -15.51
CA GLU A 251 -22.22 -27.47 -14.70
C GLU A 251 -21.96 -27.32 -13.18
N SER A 252 -21.25 -26.27 -12.77
CA SER A 252 -20.92 -26.02 -11.37
C SER A 252 -21.52 -24.69 -10.86
N ILE A 253 -21.25 -24.36 -9.60
CA ILE A 253 -21.69 -23.15 -8.92
C ILE A 253 -20.46 -22.36 -8.48
N LYS A 254 -20.39 -21.10 -8.89
CA LYS A 254 -19.47 -20.10 -8.36
C LYS A 254 -20.04 -19.53 -7.07
N ILE A 255 -19.21 -19.42 -6.06
CA ILE A 255 -19.56 -18.92 -4.73
C ILE A 255 -18.71 -17.68 -4.46
N GLU A 256 -19.36 -16.62 -3.98
CA GLU A 256 -18.77 -15.34 -3.61
C GLU A 256 -19.32 -14.98 -2.22
N ALA A 257 -18.46 -14.95 -1.22
CA ALA A 257 -18.82 -14.64 0.16
C ALA A 257 -18.03 -13.43 0.68
N THR A 258 -18.67 -12.56 1.45
CA THR A 258 -18.01 -11.47 2.18
C THR A 258 -18.15 -11.74 3.66
N ALA A 259 -17.03 -11.73 4.36
CA ALA A 259 -16.95 -11.93 5.81
C ALA A 259 -16.25 -10.76 6.48
N VAL A 260 -16.70 -10.46 7.70
CA VAL A 260 -16.24 -9.33 8.53
C VAL A 260 -15.42 -9.89 9.68
N HIS A 261 -14.30 -9.25 10.02
CA HIS A 261 -13.44 -9.71 11.11
C HIS A 261 -14.22 -9.80 12.43
N LYS A 262 -14.05 -10.91 13.15
CA LYS A 262 -14.89 -11.31 14.27
C LYS A 262 -14.99 -10.24 15.36
N MET A 263 -13.90 -9.52 15.63
CA MET A 263 -13.89 -8.40 16.58
C MET A 263 -14.97 -7.34 16.31
N PHE A 264 -15.17 -6.93 15.05
CA PHE A 264 -16.17 -5.91 14.73
C PHE A 264 -17.59 -6.42 14.96
N ILE A 265 -17.83 -7.71 14.73
CA ILE A 265 -19.13 -8.34 14.99
C ILE A 265 -19.38 -8.47 16.50
N ASP A 266 -18.42 -9.05 17.23
CA ASP A 266 -18.54 -9.28 18.66
C ASP A 266 -18.72 -7.95 19.44
N LEU A 267 -18.05 -6.87 19.02
CA LEU A 267 -18.24 -5.53 19.59
C LEU A 267 -19.58 -4.89 19.22
N ARG A 268 -20.06 -5.12 17.99
CA ARG A 268 -21.36 -4.59 17.53
C ARG A 268 -22.53 -5.29 18.20
N ASP A 269 -22.37 -6.57 18.50
CA ASP A 269 -23.38 -7.40 19.16
C ASP A 269 -23.38 -7.24 20.70
N ASN A 270 -22.33 -6.63 21.28
CA ASN A 270 -22.27 -6.30 22.70
C ASN A 270 -22.78 -4.88 22.97
N TYR A 271 -23.74 -4.74 23.89
CA TYR A 271 -24.37 -3.46 24.21
C TYR A 271 -24.10 -3.05 25.67
N ILE A 272 -23.64 -1.81 25.87
CA ILE A 272 -23.41 -1.22 27.19
C ILE A 272 -24.63 -0.38 27.57
N TYR A 273 -25.51 -0.94 28.40
CA TYR A 273 -26.74 -0.25 28.85
C TYR A 273 -26.51 0.85 29.88
N ASP A 274 -25.41 0.77 30.64
CA ASP A 274 -25.13 1.71 31.70
C ASP A 274 -24.66 3.06 31.14
N THR A 275 -25.47 4.09 31.31
CA THR A 275 -25.12 5.47 30.93
C THR A 275 -24.49 6.23 32.10
N GLN A 276 -23.34 6.82 31.87
CA GLN A 276 -22.70 7.74 32.79
C GLN A 276 -23.26 9.14 32.60
N LYS A 277 -24.32 9.47 33.35
CA LYS A 277 -25.04 10.74 33.21
C LYS A 277 -24.16 11.97 33.48
N GLY A 278 -24.36 13.00 32.66
CA GLY A 278 -23.70 14.30 32.74
C GLY A 278 -22.36 14.34 32.00
N GLU A 279 -21.72 15.51 32.02
CA GLU A 279 -20.36 15.69 31.49
C GLU A 279 -19.33 15.15 32.48
N LYS A 280 -18.53 14.18 32.05
CA LYS A 280 -17.43 13.63 32.85
C LYS A 280 -16.15 13.58 32.03
N ALA A 281 -15.03 13.83 32.69
CA ALA A 281 -13.71 13.67 32.09
C ALA A 281 -13.27 12.20 32.19
N TYR A 282 -13.00 11.58 31.05
CA TYR A 282 -12.51 10.21 30.95
C TYR A 282 -11.06 10.20 30.54
N ARG A 283 -10.29 9.26 31.09
CA ARG A 283 -9.00 8.84 30.52
C ARG A 283 -9.24 7.79 29.43
N PRO A 284 -8.34 7.65 28.43
CA PRO A 284 -8.51 6.66 27.37
C PRO A 284 -8.77 5.24 27.93
N GLU A 285 -8.01 4.84 28.95
CA GLU A 285 -8.09 3.51 29.55
C GLU A 285 -9.44 3.29 30.24
N THR A 286 -9.90 4.27 31.01
CA THR A 286 -11.20 4.18 31.71
C THR A 286 -12.37 4.17 30.74
N ALA A 287 -12.28 4.92 29.63
CA ALA A 287 -13.31 4.89 28.60
C ALA A 287 -13.35 3.52 27.89
N LEU A 288 -12.19 2.96 27.55
CA LEU A 288 -12.07 1.64 26.91
C LEU A 288 -12.53 0.51 27.83
N GLU A 289 -12.26 0.60 29.13
CA GLU A 289 -12.73 -0.38 30.12
C GLU A 289 -14.27 -0.46 30.14
N ILE A 290 -14.95 0.69 30.06
CA ILE A 290 -16.41 0.74 29.97
C ILE A 290 -16.87 0.23 28.61
N ALA A 291 -16.28 0.72 27.52
CA ALA A 291 -16.69 0.38 26.16
C ALA A 291 -16.55 -1.11 25.85
N LEU A 292 -15.52 -1.78 26.38
CA LEU A 292 -15.21 -3.19 26.12
C LEU A 292 -15.74 -4.14 27.19
N SER A 293 -16.50 -3.64 28.17
CA SER A 293 -17.06 -4.46 29.24
C SER A 293 -17.99 -5.55 28.69
N GLY A 294 -17.80 -6.78 29.15
CA GLY A 294 -18.56 -7.95 28.67
C GLY A 294 -18.04 -8.57 27.37
N THR A 295 -17.02 -7.99 26.74
CA THR A 295 -16.39 -8.54 25.54
C THR A 295 -15.17 -9.41 25.89
N PRO A 296 -14.76 -10.36 25.03
CA PRO A 296 -13.55 -11.16 25.25
C PRO A 296 -12.25 -10.41 24.88
N TYR A 297 -12.35 -9.14 24.49
CA TYR A 297 -11.21 -8.35 23.99
C TYR A 297 -10.53 -7.58 25.11
N ALA A 298 -9.21 -7.73 25.17
CA ALA A 298 -8.36 -6.87 25.99
C ALA A 298 -8.00 -5.59 25.21
N TYR A 299 -7.51 -4.58 25.91
CA TYR A 299 -7.01 -3.36 25.29
C TYR A 299 -5.60 -3.00 25.76
N SER A 300 -4.88 -2.24 24.93
CA SER A 300 -3.59 -1.65 25.26
C SER A 300 -3.55 -0.23 24.71
N VAL A 301 -3.23 0.75 25.55
CA VAL A 301 -3.17 2.16 25.14
C VAL A 301 -1.75 2.68 25.20
N ASP A 302 -1.26 3.24 24.11
CA ASP A 302 -0.12 4.15 24.14
C ASP A 302 -0.62 5.58 24.32
N THR A 303 -0.38 6.14 25.51
CA THR A 303 -0.81 7.49 25.89
C THR A 303 0.09 8.58 25.30
N THR A 304 1.18 8.22 24.62
CA THR A 304 2.10 9.17 24.00
C THR A 304 1.37 10.00 22.93
N GLY A 305 1.27 11.31 23.14
CA GLY A 305 0.61 12.23 22.20
C GLY A 305 -0.92 12.25 22.29
N LEU A 306 -1.54 11.43 23.14
CA LEU A 306 -2.97 11.50 23.42
C LEU A 306 -3.27 12.53 24.52
N PRO A 307 -4.45 13.18 24.48
CA PRO A 307 -4.89 14.01 25.59
C PRO A 307 -5.09 13.15 26.85
N THR A 308 -4.62 13.62 28.01
CA THR A 308 -4.74 12.90 29.29
C THR A 308 -6.18 12.55 29.62
N SER A 309 -7.12 13.41 29.25
CA SER A 309 -8.54 13.16 29.40
C SER A 309 -9.37 13.96 28.41
N VAL A 310 -10.54 13.44 28.05
CA VAL A 310 -11.55 14.14 27.24
C VAL A 310 -12.88 14.14 27.99
N THR A 311 -13.60 15.26 27.92
CA THR A 311 -14.95 15.35 28.48
C THR A 311 -15.94 14.72 27.52
N ILE A 312 -16.68 13.73 28.02
CA ILE A 312 -17.74 13.04 27.29
C ILE A 312 -19.04 13.20 28.07
N GLU A 313 -20.09 13.61 27.38
CA GLU A 313 -21.42 13.73 27.96
C GLU A 313 -22.18 12.42 27.75
N ASN A 314 -22.82 11.91 28.82
CA ASN A 314 -23.71 10.75 28.76
C ASN A 314 -23.06 9.50 28.14
N PHE A 315 -21.79 9.24 28.46
CA PHE A 315 -21.03 8.13 27.89
C PHE A 315 -21.64 6.75 28.26
N GLY A 316 -21.82 5.87 27.28
CA GLY A 316 -22.54 4.59 27.41
C GLY A 316 -23.76 4.55 26.49
N ASP A 317 -24.72 3.67 26.78
CA ASP A 317 -25.96 3.47 26.01
C ASP A 317 -25.73 3.30 24.50
N ALA A 318 -24.75 2.48 24.15
CA ALA A 318 -24.43 2.13 22.77
C ALA A 318 -23.73 0.77 22.72
N ASN A 319 -23.60 0.22 21.51
CA ASN A 319 -22.78 -0.97 21.30
C ASN A 319 -21.29 -0.66 21.48
N SER A 320 -20.51 -1.67 21.86
CA SER A 320 -19.08 -1.51 22.15
C SER A 320 -18.28 -0.97 20.98
N LEU A 321 -18.67 -1.28 19.73
CA LEU A 321 -17.98 -0.76 18.56
C LEU A 321 -18.19 0.76 18.42
N SER A 322 -19.43 1.23 18.53
CA SER A 322 -19.74 2.66 18.47
C SER A 322 -19.09 3.45 19.60
N LEU A 323 -19.01 2.87 20.82
CA LEU A 323 -18.28 3.49 21.93
C LEU A 323 -16.77 3.55 21.67
N LEU A 324 -16.19 2.50 21.09
CA LEU A 324 -14.79 2.49 20.68
C LEU A 324 -14.51 3.56 19.61
N GLU A 325 -15.36 3.66 18.60
CA GLU A 325 -15.28 4.68 17.55
C GLU A 325 -15.35 6.11 18.14
N ASP A 326 -16.29 6.36 19.06
CA ASP A 326 -16.44 7.64 19.75
C ASP A 326 -15.20 8.00 20.60
N ILE A 327 -14.62 7.01 21.30
CA ILE A 327 -13.36 7.20 22.03
C ILE A 327 -12.25 7.58 21.06
N VAL A 328 -12.08 6.82 20.00
CA VAL A 328 -10.99 7.01 19.03
C VAL A 328 -11.11 8.39 18.37
N GLU A 329 -12.31 8.81 17.99
CA GLU A 329 -12.59 10.15 17.46
C GLU A 329 -12.26 11.25 18.47
N LYS A 330 -12.80 11.17 19.69
CA LYS A 330 -12.65 12.21 20.72
C LYS A 330 -11.22 12.38 21.22
N PHE A 331 -10.47 11.29 21.33
CA PHE A 331 -9.04 11.33 21.71
C PHE A 331 -8.13 11.59 20.51
N GLY A 332 -8.68 11.59 19.28
CA GLY A 332 -7.92 11.70 18.04
C GLY A 332 -6.88 10.58 17.94
N ALA A 333 -7.27 9.38 18.31
CA ALA A 333 -6.46 8.17 18.33
C ALA A 333 -6.71 7.32 17.08
N GLU A 334 -6.02 6.21 17.00
CA GLU A 334 -6.24 5.13 16.04
C GLU A 334 -6.26 3.80 16.78
N PHE A 335 -6.92 2.81 16.21
CA PHE A 335 -6.93 1.47 16.77
C PHE A 335 -6.62 0.37 15.75
N GLU A 336 -6.01 -0.69 16.25
CA GLU A 336 -5.81 -1.94 15.51
C GLU A 336 -6.05 -3.13 16.43
N CYS A 337 -6.77 -4.14 15.94
CA CYS A 337 -6.93 -5.39 16.68
C CYS A 337 -5.97 -6.44 16.14
N VAL A 338 -5.16 -6.99 17.04
CA VAL A 338 -4.30 -8.13 16.75
C VAL A 338 -4.71 -9.24 17.71
N GLN A 339 -5.18 -10.35 17.15
CA GLN A 339 -5.77 -11.46 17.90
C GLN A 339 -6.98 -11.00 18.74
N ASN A 340 -6.83 -10.94 20.07
CA ASN A 340 -7.86 -10.51 21.00
C ASN A 340 -7.47 -9.23 21.76
N VAL A 341 -6.47 -8.49 21.29
CA VAL A 341 -6.04 -7.23 21.92
C VAL A 341 -6.29 -6.08 20.97
N ILE A 342 -7.00 -5.07 21.45
CA ILE A 342 -7.25 -3.80 20.75
C ILE A 342 -6.16 -2.81 21.20
N PHE A 343 -5.27 -2.47 20.28
CA PHE A 343 -4.24 -1.47 20.49
C PHE A 343 -4.79 -0.11 20.11
N VAL A 344 -4.62 0.88 20.98
CA VAL A 344 -5.05 2.27 20.77
C VAL A 344 -3.84 3.18 20.98
N ALA A 345 -3.55 4.06 20.02
CA ALA A 345 -2.45 5.02 20.12
C ALA A 345 -2.80 6.31 19.40
N LYS A 346 -2.01 7.39 19.61
CA LYS A 346 -2.19 8.63 18.84
C LYS A 346 -2.07 8.40 17.34
N GLU A 347 -1.08 7.58 16.97
CA GLU A 347 -0.83 7.19 15.59
C GLU A 347 -0.13 5.82 15.59
N ILE A 348 -0.70 4.84 14.88
CA ILE A 348 -0.09 3.53 14.69
C ILE A 348 0.70 3.59 13.37
N ALA A 349 1.94 4.05 13.47
CA ALA A 349 2.80 4.28 12.31
C ALA A 349 4.27 3.96 12.61
N ARG A 350 5.01 3.49 11.59
CA ARG A 350 6.47 3.50 11.60
C ARG A 350 6.98 4.34 10.45
N VAL A 351 8.01 5.13 10.73
CA VAL A 351 8.77 5.82 9.68
C VAL A 351 9.74 4.82 9.10
N THR A 352 9.54 4.45 7.84
CA THR A 352 10.42 3.50 7.15
C THR A 352 11.46 4.24 6.31
N ASP A 353 12.67 3.68 6.23
CA ASP A 353 13.71 4.16 5.28
C ASP A 353 13.43 3.69 3.84
N ASN A 354 12.36 2.94 3.64
CA ASN A 354 11.95 2.42 2.34
C ASN A 354 11.50 3.57 1.44
N GLN A 355 11.93 3.53 0.18
CA GLN A 355 11.59 4.52 -0.83
C GLN A 355 10.84 3.85 -1.96
N ILE A 356 9.72 4.44 -2.36
CA ILE A 356 8.91 4.10 -3.51
C ILE A 356 9.24 5.09 -4.61
N ARG A 357 9.71 4.60 -5.75
CA ARG A 357 10.24 5.35 -6.88
C ARG A 357 9.69 4.81 -8.20
N TYR A 358 9.03 5.67 -8.96
CA TYR A 358 8.50 5.31 -10.27
C TYR A 358 9.61 4.82 -11.22
N LYS A 359 9.36 3.71 -11.94
CA LYS A 359 10.33 3.01 -12.82
C LYS A 359 11.54 2.38 -12.13
N PHE A 360 11.59 2.39 -10.79
CA PHE A 360 12.62 1.68 -10.04
C PHE A 360 12.03 0.50 -9.26
N ASN A 361 10.97 0.74 -8.49
CA ASN A 361 10.25 -0.30 -7.73
C ASN A 361 8.72 -0.15 -7.79
N VAL A 362 8.23 0.71 -8.68
CA VAL A 362 6.81 0.79 -9.05
C VAL A 362 6.70 1.04 -10.55
N GLN A 363 6.01 0.14 -11.26
CA GLN A 363 5.67 0.30 -12.68
C GLN A 363 4.45 1.19 -12.93
N ASP A 364 3.32 0.95 -12.25
CA ASP A 364 2.04 1.56 -12.60
C ASP A 364 1.35 2.21 -11.38
N PRO A 365 1.83 3.38 -10.92
CA PRO A 365 1.15 4.11 -9.87
C PRO A 365 -0.15 4.71 -10.43
N GLN A 366 -1.23 4.64 -9.66
CA GLN A 366 -2.50 5.29 -10.00
C GLN A 366 -2.70 6.49 -9.07
N GLN A 367 -3.09 7.62 -9.65
CA GLN A 367 -3.47 8.81 -8.92
C GLN A 367 -4.96 9.06 -9.16
N GLU A 368 -5.70 9.19 -8.07
CA GLU A 368 -7.09 9.61 -8.08
C GLU A 368 -7.19 10.98 -7.40
N ILE A 369 -7.96 11.88 -8.01
CA ILE A 369 -8.16 13.24 -7.53
C ILE A 369 -9.66 13.39 -7.31
N ASP A 370 -10.08 13.47 -6.05
CA ASP A 370 -11.48 13.65 -5.72
C ASP A 370 -11.78 15.12 -5.42
N THR A 371 -12.83 15.62 -6.06
CA THR A 371 -13.33 17.00 -5.90
C THR A 371 -14.83 17.05 -5.60
N SER A 372 -15.45 15.89 -5.37
CA SER A 372 -16.89 15.72 -5.22
C SER A 372 -17.44 16.55 -4.05
N ASP A 373 -16.70 16.58 -2.95
CA ASP A 373 -17.16 17.22 -1.72
C ASP A 373 -16.73 18.67 -1.55
N ILE A 374 -15.92 19.22 -2.46
CA ILE A 374 -15.37 20.58 -2.34
C ILE A 374 -16.47 21.63 -2.25
N LYS A 375 -16.44 22.39 -1.16
CA LYS A 375 -17.26 23.59 -0.93
C LYS A 375 -16.36 24.81 -0.85
N THR A 376 -16.87 25.95 -1.29
CA THR A 376 -16.11 27.21 -1.35
C THR A 376 -16.72 28.32 -0.51
N TYR A 377 -17.87 28.07 0.14
CA TYR A 377 -18.57 29.02 0.98
C TYR A 377 -19.36 28.34 2.10
N ILE A 378 -19.34 28.90 3.31
CA ILE A 378 -20.07 28.40 4.48
C ILE A 378 -20.58 29.56 5.35
N ARG A 379 -21.67 29.30 6.09
CA ARG A 379 -22.23 30.21 7.10
C ARG A 379 -22.31 29.53 8.46
N GLY A 380 -22.16 30.32 9.52
CA GLY A 380 -22.26 29.88 10.91
C GLY A 380 -23.23 30.75 11.70
N PHE A 381 -24.05 30.12 12.52
CA PHE A 381 -24.99 30.75 13.44
C PHE A 381 -24.65 30.32 14.86
N GLY A 382 -24.23 31.27 15.70
CA GLY A 382 -24.06 31.07 17.13
C GLY A 382 -25.16 31.81 17.91
N LYS A 383 -24.97 31.97 19.22
CA LYS A 383 -25.95 32.61 20.08
C LYS A 383 -26.09 34.11 19.77
N GLY A 384 -27.02 34.45 18.89
CA GLY A 384 -27.26 35.83 18.44
C GLY A 384 -26.16 36.40 17.55
N ILE A 385 -25.29 35.54 17.00
CA ILE A 385 -24.17 35.94 16.13
C ILE A 385 -24.18 35.15 14.82
N GLU A 386 -23.72 35.80 13.75
CA GLU A 386 -23.57 35.19 12.42
C GLU A 386 -22.16 35.47 11.87
N ALA A 387 -21.59 34.47 11.22
CA ALA A 387 -20.31 34.54 10.51
C ALA A 387 -20.41 33.85 9.16
N GLU A 388 -19.66 34.35 8.17
CA GLU A 388 -19.58 33.75 6.84
C GLU A 388 -18.12 33.65 6.41
N TYR A 389 -17.79 32.64 5.62
CA TYR A 389 -16.45 32.45 5.08
C TYR A 389 -16.51 32.00 3.62
N THR A 390 -15.66 32.60 2.78
CA THR A 390 -15.49 32.24 1.36
C THR A 390 -14.04 31.84 1.12
N SER A 391 -13.83 30.64 0.59
CA SER A 391 -12.50 30.15 0.23
C SER A 391 -11.95 30.88 -0.99
N PRO A 392 -10.63 31.13 -1.08
CA PRO A 392 -9.98 31.62 -2.30
C PRO A 392 -10.30 30.79 -3.56
N LEU A 393 -10.61 29.50 -3.39
CA LEU A 393 -11.04 28.60 -4.48
C LEU A 393 -12.32 29.06 -5.17
N ALA A 394 -13.16 29.87 -4.51
CA ALA A 394 -14.38 30.42 -5.13
C ALA A 394 -14.08 31.23 -6.39
N SER A 395 -12.90 31.84 -6.49
CA SER A 395 -12.47 32.58 -7.68
C SER A 395 -12.26 31.71 -8.92
N VAL A 396 -12.01 30.41 -8.74
CA VAL A 396 -11.74 29.44 -9.81
C VAL A 396 -12.94 28.51 -10.02
N LEU A 397 -13.50 27.96 -8.94
CA LEU A 397 -14.57 26.95 -8.98
C LEU A 397 -15.98 27.53 -8.85
N GLY A 398 -16.10 28.83 -8.59
CA GLY A 398 -17.37 29.47 -8.24
C GLY A 398 -17.79 29.22 -6.79
N ILE A 399 -18.90 29.83 -6.38
CA ILE A 399 -19.47 29.68 -5.03
C ILE A 399 -20.22 28.34 -4.94
N ARG A 400 -19.82 27.51 -3.97
CA ARG A 400 -20.41 26.21 -3.62
C ARG A 400 -20.70 26.20 -2.12
N HIS A 401 -21.97 26.09 -1.76
CA HIS A 401 -22.43 26.21 -0.37
C HIS A 401 -22.24 24.90 0.39
N ALA A 402 -21.55 24.97 1.54
CA ALA A 402 -21.58 23.95 2.58
C ALA A 402 -22.82 24.11 3.47
N ASP A 403 -23.14 23.04 4.21
CA ASP A 403 -24.18 23.10 5.23
C ASP A 403 -23.78 24.08 6.34
N PRO A 404 -24.74 24.87 6.86
CA PRO A 404 -24.43 25.89 7.84
C PRO A 404 -24.18 25.27 9.23
N VAL A 405 -23.15 25.74 9.92
CA VAL A 405 -22.91 25.39 11.33
C VAL A 405 -23.90 26.13 12.22
N ARG A 406 -24.59 25.43 13.12
CA ARG A 406 -25.51 26.02 14.11
C ARG A 406 -25.12 25.54 15.50
N ASP A 407 -24.54 26.42 16.31
CA ASP A 407 -24.05 26.06 17.65
C ASP A 407 -24.10 27.23 18.62
N ASP A 408 -25.10 27.21 19.52
CA ASP A 408 -25.36 28.25 20.52
C ASP A 408 -24.28 28.34 21.62
N ARG A 409 -23.32 27.41 21.66
CA ARG A 409 -22.17 27.50 22.58
C ARG A 409 -21.23 28.64 22.18
N TYR A 410 -21.20 29.02 20.90
CA TYR A 410 -20.38 30.12 20.41
C TYR A 410 -21.07 31.46 20.65
N THR A 411 -20.42 32.28 21.49
CA THR A 411 -20.86 33.64 21.83
C THR A 411 -19.95 34.71 21.23
N ILE A 412 -18.78 34.31 20.72
CA ILE A 412 -17.77 35.19 20.12
C ILE A 412 -17.71 34.93 18.62
N LYS A 413 -17.82 35.99 17.82
CA LYS A 413 -17.82 35.91 16.35
C LYS A 413 -16.51 35.36 15.77
N ALA A 414 -15.37 35.64 16.40
CA ALA A 414 -14.06 35.14 15.96
C ALA A 414 -13.97 33.61 16.09
N ASP A 415 -14.37 33.06 17.23
CA ASP A 415 -14.37 31.62 17.49
C ASP A 415 -15.34 30.88 16.56
N LEU A 416 -16.52 31.48 16.29
CA LEU A 416 -17.46 30.97 15.29
C LEU A 416 -16.86 30.98 13.88
N LEU A 417 -16.11 32.03 13.53
CA LEU A 417 -15.43 32.13 12.23
C LEU A 417 -14.33 31.06 12.10
N GLU A 418 -13.58 30.77 13.15
CA GLU A 418 -12.60 29.67 13.14
C GLU A 418 -13.29 28.30 13.02
N ARG A 419 -14.42 28.11 13.73
CA ARG A 419 -15.21 26.88 13.64
C ARG A 419 -15.76 26.63 12.24
N ILE A 420 -16.31 27.64 11.56
CA ILE A 420 -16.80 27.45 10.18
C ILE A 420 -15.67 27.30 9.17
N LYS A 421 -14.51 27.92 9.40
CA LYS A 421 -13.32 27.71 8.58
C LYS A 421 -12.82 26.27 8.69
N SER A 422 -12.84 25.66 9.88
CA SER A 422 -12.43 24.26 10.06
C SER A 422 -13.45 23.27 9.48
N GLU A 423 -14.73 23.63 9.45
CA GLU A 423 -15.79 22.82 8.85
C GLU A 423 -15.80 22.91 7.31
N LEU A 424 -15.37 24.03 6.73
CA LEU A 424 -15.37 24.18 5.28
C LEU A 424 -14.36 23.24 4.63
N TYR A 425 -14.86 22.29 3.85
CA TYR A 425 -14.04 21.39 3.06
C TYR A 425 -13.58 22.06 1.75
N ASP A 426 -12.51 22.87 1.82
CA ASP A 426 -11.93 23.61 0.69
C ASP A 426 -10.56 23.08 0.23
N ARG A 427 -10.38 21.76 0.31
CA ARG A 427 -9.17 21.03 -0.08
C ARG A 427 -9.46 20.03 -1.20
N ILE A 428 -8.46 19.77 -2.05
CA ILE A 428 -8.51 18.66 -3.01
C ILE A 428 -7.78 17.49 -2.38
N ASP A 429 -8.46 16.35 -2.31
CA ASP A 429 -7.93 15.12 -1.78
C ASP A 429 -7.38 14.28 -2.96
N ILE A 430 -6.07 14.03 -2.92
CA ILE A 430 -5.37 13.21 -3.91
C ILE A 430 -4.99 11.90 -3.25
N SER A 431 -5.61 10.80 -3.68
CA SER A 431 -5.25 9.45 -3.27
C SER A 431 -4.30 8.82 -4.29
N ILE A 432 -3.37 8.00 -3.80
CA ILE A 432 -2.39 7.32 -4.65
C ILE A 432 -2.46 5.83 -4.33
N THR A 433 -2.78 5.03 -5.34
CA THR A 433 -2.82 3.58 -5.21
C THR A 433 -1.61 2.97 -5.93
N LEU A 434 -0.91 2.09 -5.23
CA LEU A 434 0.29 1.41 -5.71
C LEU A 434 0.12 -0.12 -5.60
N THR A 435 0.65 -0.86 -6.56
CA THR A 435 0.65 -2.33 -6.55
C THR A 435 2.04 -2.86 -6.17
N TYR A 436 2.12 -3.82 -5.25
CA TYR A 436 3.33 -4.26 -4.50
C TYR A 436 4.33 -5.14 -5.27
N VAL A 437 4.07 -5.50 -6.54
CA VAL A 437 4.74 -6.63 -7.24
C VAL A 437 6.28 -6.57 -7.27
N GLU A 438 6.90 -5.39 -7.21
CA GLU A 438 8.36 -5.25 -7.42
C GLU A 438 9.20 -5.05 -6.13
N LEU A 439 8.56 -4.97 -4.96
CA LEU A 439 9.27 -4.71 -3.69
C LEU A 439 9.98 -5.97 -3.13
N LEU A 440 9.42 -7.16 -3.36
CA LEU A 440 9.96 -8.44 -2.91
C LEU A 440 11.20 -8.90 -3.71
N ASP A 441 11.18 -8.75 -5.04
CA ASP A 441 12.28 -9.20 -5.92
C ASP A 441 13.55 -8.33 -5.80
N MET A 442 13.48 -7.19 -5.09
CA MET A 442 14.58 -6.23 -4.93
C MET A 442 14.91 -5.91 -3.46
N GLY A 443 14.34 -6.64 -2.49
CA GLY A 443 14.78 -6.63 -1.08
C GLY A 443 14.14 -5.57 -0.17
N ILE A 444 12.95 -5.07 -0.48
CA ILE A 444 12.16 -4.22 0.43
C ILE A 444 11.00 -5.05 0.99
N GLN A 445 11.10 -5.45 2.27
CA GLN A 445 10.28 -6.53 2.84
C GLN A 445 9.26 -6.16 3.92
N ASP A 446 8.99 -4.89 4.22
CA ASP A 446 8.12 -4.60 5.38
C ASP A 446 7.40 -3.25 5.33
N ILE A 447 6.54 -3.04 4.32
CA ILE A 447 5.59 -1.93 4.31
C ILE A 447 4.29 -2.40 4.96
N ARG A 448 3.97 -1.82 6.12
CA ARG A 448 2.71 -2.08 6.85
C ARG A 448 1.75 -0.93 6.68
N LYS A 449 0.47 -1.25 6.92
CA LYS A 449 -0.56 -0.25 7.13
C LYS A 449 -0.14 0.69 8.25
N GLY A 450 -0.36 1.99 8.04
CA GLY A 450 0.04 3.05 8.95
C GLY A 450 1.48 3.55 8.76
N ASP A 451 2.36 2.83 8.05
CA ASP A 451 3.75 3.25 7.87
C ASP A 451 3.89 4.47 6.96
N TYR A 452 4.90 5.30 7.24
CA TYR A 452 5.33 6.39 6.37
C TYR A 452 6.43 5.90 5.44
N VAL A 453 6.25 6.13 4.15
CA VAL A 453 7.15 5.67 3.09
C VAL A 453 7.49 6.85 2.17
N TRP A 454 8.77 7.00 1.82
CA TRP A 454 9.20 8.07 0.92
C TRP A 454 8.74 7.78 -0.50
N CYS A 455 7.96 8.68 -1.12
CA CYS A 455 7.37 8.46 -2.45
C CYS A 455 7.89 9.49 -3.45
N ILE A 456 8.58 8.99 -4.47
CA ILE A 456 9.15 9.74 -5.59
C ILE A 456 8.47 9.26 -6.88
N LEU A 457 7.34 9.88 -7.22
CA LEU A 457 6.54 9.57 -8.40
C LEU A 457 6.67 10.73 -9.40
N ASP A 458 7.75 10.70 -10.17
CA ASP A 458 8.08 11.74 -11.16
C ASP A 458 6.92 12.10 -12.11
N PRO A 459 6.11 11.17 -12.65
CA PRO A 459 4.98 11.51 -13.53
C PRO A 459 3.91 12.37 -12.86
N PHE A 460 3.74 12.22 -11.55
CA PHE A 460 2.77 12.97 -10.76
C PHE A 460 3.40 14.19 -10.06
N GLY A 461 4.71 14.38 -10.19
CA GLY A 461 5.45 15.46 -9.52
C GLY A 461 5.47 15.32 -8.00
N ILE A 462 5.44 14.09 -7.50
CA ILE A 462 5.37 13.79 -6.07
C ILE A 462 6.74 13.36 -5.58
N ASP A 463 7.26 14.06 -4.57
CA ASP A 463 8.53 13.78 -3.91
C ASP A 463 8.35 14.09 -2.41
N VAL A 464 7.55 13.26 -1.74
CA VAL A 464 7.15 13.46 -0.34
C VAL A 464 6.96 12.13 0.38
N GLN A 465 7.01 12.17 1.70
CA GLN A 465 6.69 11.01 2.53
C GLN A 465 5.17 10.86 2.66
N LEU A 466 4.66 9.69 2.30
CA LEU A 466 3.22 9.37 2.35
C LEU A 466 2.96 8.23 3.31
N ARG A 467 1.82 8.29 3.98
CA ARG A 467 1.39 7.27 4.92
C ARG A 467 0.57 6.19 4.22
N VAL A 468 0.74 4.92 4.56
CA VAL A 468 -0.10 3.83 4.04
C VAL A 468 -1.44 3.81 4.78
N THR A 469 -2.55 4.09 4.10
CA THR A 469 -3.89 4.11 4.71
C THR A 469 -4.62 2.78 4.59
N GLU A 470 -4.46 2.09 3.47
CA GLU A 470 -5.13 0.83 3.22
C GLU A 470 -4.17 -0.20 2.61
N LYS A 471 -4.44 -1.47 2.94
CA LYS A 471 -3.77 -2.63 2.37
C LYS A 471 -4.83 -3.62 1.90
N GLU A 472 -4.73 -4.01 0.64
CA GLU A 472 -5.50 -5.10 0.04
C GLU A 472 -4.53 -6.25 -0.26
N ASP A 473 -4.74 -7.44 0.32
CA ASP A 473 -3.91 -8.62 0.06
C ASP A 473 -4.71 -9.79 -0.50
N TYR A 474 -4.04 -10.61 -1.31
CA TYR A 474 -4.64 -11.69 -2.08
C TYR A 474 -4.03 -13.03 -1.67
N SER A 475 -4.85 -14.10 -1.67
CA SER A 475 -4.35 -15.48 -1.51
C SER A 475 -3.77 -16.05 -2.80
N ASP A 476 -4.02 -15.40 -3.94
CA ASP A 476 -3.46 -15.78 -5.24
C ASP A 476 -2.00 -15.32 -5.32
N PRO A 477 -1.01 -16.24 -5.39
CA PRO A 477 0.41 -15.88 -5.40
C PRO A 477 0.83 -15.10 -6.66
N SER A 478 0.00 -15.08 -7.71
CA SER A 478 0.24 -14.30 -8.92
C SER A 478 -0.24 -12.85 -8.82
N LYS A 479 -1.00 -12.50 -7.77
CA LYS A 479 -1.54 -11.16 -7.54
C LYS A 479 -0.85 -10.53 -6.35
N SER A 480 -0.18 -9.41 -6.59
CA SER A 480 0.48 -8.70 -5.51
C SER A 480 -0.48 -7.81 -4.73
N PRO A 481 -0.26 -7.66 -3.41
CA PRO A 481 -1.00 -6.72 -2.59
C PRO A 481 -1.07 -5.31 -3.19
N LYS A 482 -2.15 -4.61 -2.92
CA LYS A 482 -2.28 -3.19 -3.24
C LYS A 482 -2.20 -2.38 -1.97
N TYR A 483 -1.54 -1.24 -2.07
CA TYR A 483 -1.41 -0.29 -0.98
C TYR A 483 -2.01 1.03 -1.45
N THR A 484 -2.94 1.55 -0.67
CA THR A 484 -3.42 2.92 -0.84
C THR A 484 -2.59 3.78 0.10
N LEU A 485 -1.90 4.76 -0.49
CA LEU A 485 -1.20 5.80 0.24
C LEU A 485 -2.16 6.96 0.47
N GLY A 486 -2.01 7.56 1.64
CA GLY A 486 -2.85 8.59 2.19
C GLY A 486 -2.88 9.84 1.34
N THR A 487 -3.86 10.66 1.68
CA THR A 487 -4.29 11.76 0.86
C THR A 487 -3.30 12.92 0.89
N LEU A 488 -2.73 13.26 -0.27
CA LEU A 488 -2.11 14.56 -0.45
C LEU A 488 -3.23 15.60 -0.53
N THR A 489 -3.29 16.47 0.47
CA THR A 489 -4.24 17.59 0.45
C THR A 489 -3.57 18.80 -0.18
N LYS A 490 -4.10 19.27 -1.30
CA LYS A 490 -3.71 20.58 -1.85
C LYS A 490 -4.61 21.65 -1.23
N SER A 491 -4.00 22.64 -0.59
CA SER A 491 -4.74 23.76 -0.02
C SER A 491 -5.37 24.62 -1.11
N SER A 492 -6.43 25.34 -0.76
CA SER A 492 -7.09 26.31 -1.63
C SER A 492 -6.10 27.33 -2.23
N THR A 493 -5.10 27.74 -1.46
CA THR A 493 -4.07 28.67 -1.91
C THR A 493 -3.11 28.07 -2.95
N ASP A 494 -2.70 26.81 -2.77
CA ASP A 494 -1.79 26.14 -3.69
C ASP A 494 -2.45 25.92 -5.05
N ILE A 495 -3.71 25.50 -5.05
CA ILE A 495 -4.51 25.24 -6.26
C ILE A 495 -4.69 26.51 -7.07
N VAL A 496 -5.07 27.62 -6.41
CA VAL A 496 -5.24 28.91 -7.09
C VAL A 496 -3.90 29.39 -7.67
N SER A 497 -2.79 29.17 -6.95
CA SER A 497 -1.46 29.52 -7.44
C SER A 497 -1.05 28.72 -8.68
N GLU A 498 -1.32 27.41 -8.69
CA GLU A 498 -1.04 26.50 -9.80
C GLU A 498 -1.90 26.84 -11.03
N PHE A 499 -3.19 27.09 -10.82
CA PHE A 499 -4.10 27.55 -11.87
C PHE A 499 -3.63 28.88 -12.49
N ASN A 500 -3.20 29.83 -11.66
CA ASN A 500 -2.66 31.11 -12.14
C ASN A 500 -1.35 30.93 -12.92
N ARG A 501 -0.48 30.00 -12.52
CA ARG A 501 0.74 29.64 -13.24
C ARG A 501 0.42 29.02 -14.60
N THR A 502 -0.52 28.08 -14.65
CA THR A 502 -0.99 27.45 -15.90
C THR A 502 -1.63 28.46 -16.84
N LYS A 503 -2.50 29.34 -16.31
CA LYS A 503 -3.08 30.45 -17.07
C LYS A 503 -2.00 31.36 -17.66
N LYS A 504 -0.91 31.61 -16.93
CA LYS A 504 0.24 32.39 -17.42
C LYS A 504 1.02 31.66 -18.52
N VAL A 505 1.19 30.34 -18.43
CA VAL A 505 1.85 29.52 -19.46
C VAL A 505 0.99 29.45 -20.72
N ILE A 506 -0.30 29.14 -20.60
CA ILE A 506 -1.24 29.13 -21.74
C ILE A 506 -1.31 30.52 -22.37
N GLY A 507 -1.32 31.58 -21.57
CA GLY A 507 -1.27 32.96 -22.07
C GLY A 507 -0.01 33.32 -22.86
N LYS A 508 1.07 32.50 -22.81
CA LYS A 508 2.23 32.66 -23.71
C LYS A 508 1.99 32.06 -25.09
N VAL A 509 1.12 31.06 -25.20
CA VAL A 509 0.85 30.31 -26.43
C VAL A 509 -0.43 30.77 -27.11
N ILE A 510 -1.46 31.10 -26.34
CA ILE A 510 -2.80 31.45 -26.81
C ILE A 510 -3.12 32.89 -26.40
N ASP A 511 -3.71 33.65 -27.32
CA ASP A 511 -4.26 34.96 -27.04
C ASP A 511 -5.63 34.82 -26.35
N GLY A 512 -5.73 35.31 -25.11
CA GLY A 512 -6.92 35.14 -24.27
C GLY A 512 -8.17 35.88 -24.74
N THR A 513 -8.05 36.79 -25.72
CA THR A 513 -9.18 37.54 -26.28
C THR A 513 -9.69 36.89 -27.56
N THR A 514 -8.80 36.31 -28.35
CA THR A 514 -9.13 35.74 -29.67
C THR A 514 -9.22 34.21 -29.68
N GLY A 515 -8.70 33.53 -28.65
CA GLY A 515 -8.62 32.07 -28.58
C GLY A 515 -7.64 31.44 -29.57
N LYS A 516 -6.88 32.25 -30.32
CA LYS A 516 -5.94 31.81 -31.35
C LYS A 516 -4.54 31.62 -30.79
N ILE A 517 -3.78 30.71 -31.40
CA ILE A 517 -2.35 30.53 -31.13
C ILE A 517 -1.62 31.82 -31.53
N LYS A 518 -0.79 32.34 -30.65
CA LYS A 518 0.09 33.49 -30.91
C LYS A 518 1.11 33.10 -31.98
N SER A 519 1.28 33.94 -32.99
CA SER A 519 2.29 33.74 -34.05
C SER A 519 3.71 33.60 -33.48
N SER A 520 4.01 34.26 -32.35
CA SER A 520 5.28 34.15 -31.63
C SER A 520 5.50 32.80 -30.93
N ALA A 521 4.49 31.93 -30.84
CA ALA A 521 4.57 30.62 -30.19
C ALA A 521 4.84 29.47 -31.17
N VAL A 522 4.82 29.73 -32.49
CA VAL A 522 5.07 28.72 -33.54
C VAL A 522 6.48 28.91 -34.08
N THR A 523 7.34 27.91 -33.90
CA THR A 523 8.71 27.90 -34.44
C THR A 523 8.90 26.62 -35.27
N ILE A 524 9.44 26.73 -36.49
CA ILE A 524 9.81 25.55 -37.29
C ILE A 524 11.05 24.91 -36.63
N GLY A 525 10.91 23.68 -36.14
CA GLY A 525 11.97 22.97 -35.41
C GLY A 525 12.96 22.27 -36.34
N GLN A 526 14.15 21.93 -35.82
CA GLN A 526 15.23 21.27 -36.59
C GLN A 526 14.88 19.86 -37.12
N PHE A 527 13.79 19.26 -36.65
CA PHE A 527 13.36 17.91 -37.03
C PHE A 527 12.12 17.89 -37.92
N THR A 528 11.63 19.05 -38.36
CA THR A 528 10.51 19.10 -39.31
C THR A 528 11.00 18.61 -40.67
N GLN A 529 10.62 17.39 -41.04
CA GLN A 529 10.88 16.83 -42.35
C GLN A 529 9.74 17.24 -43.29
N PHE A 530 10.10 17.96 -44.33
CA PHE A 530 9.19 18.24 -45.44
C PHE A 530 9.40 17.20 -46.54
N GLU A 531 8.37 16.97 -47.35
CA GLU A 531 8.50 16.12 -48.54
C GLU A 531 9.67 16.60 -49.41
N THR A 532 10.38 15.68 -50.03
CA THR A 532 11.55 15.98 -50.86
C THR A 532 11.18 16.98 -51.96
N GLY A 533 11.68 18.22 -51.85
CA GLY A 533 11.40 19.32 -52.79
C GLY A 533 10.37 20.35 -52.29
N TYR A 534 9.75 20.14 -51.13
CA TYR A 534 8.88 21.11 -50.47
C TYR A 534 9.65 21.88 -49.39
N ASP A 535 9.96 23.15 -49.64
CA ASP A 535 10.44 24.07 -48.62
C ASP A 535 9.37 25.16 -48.40
N PRO A 536 8.62 25.14 -47.28
CA PRO A 536 7.58 26.13 -47.03
C PRO A 536 8.13 27.54 -46.76
N SER A 537 9.44 27.71 -46.60
CA SER A 537 10.10 29.02 -46.59
C SER A 537 10.43 29.55 -48.00
N GLN A 538 10.34 28.69 -49.03
CA GLN A 538 10.67 28.97 -50.43
C GLN A 538 9.49 28.71 -51.38
N ILE A 539 8.23 28.84 -50.93
CA ILE A 539 7.07 28.74 -51.85
C ILE A 539 7.21 29.84 -52.92
N PRO A 540 7.40 29.51 -54.21
CA PRO A 540 7.58 30.53 -55.24
C PRO A 540 6.27 31.30 -55.37
N ARG A 541 6.29 32.60 -55.02
CA ARG A 541 5.16 33.49 -55.28
C ARG A 541 5.23 33.93 -56.73
N TYR A 542 4.63 33.15 -57.62
CA TYR A 542 4.42 33.59 -59.00
C TYR A 542 3.41 34.73 -59.01
N SER A 543 3.83 35.89 -59.49
CA SER A 543 2.93 37.02 -59.71
C SER A 543 2.07 36.77 -60.96
N LEU A 544 1.01 37.56 -61.18
CA LEU A 544 0.32 37.58 -62.47
C LEU A 544 1.33 37.89 -63.58
N ALA A 545 1.32 37.12 -64.67
CA ALA A 545 2.15 37.40 -65.83
C ALA A 545 1.70 38.71 -66.49
N SER A 546 2.65 39.46 -67.04
CA SER A 546 2.38 40.67 -67.82
C SER A 546 3.13 40.63 -69.15
N ALA A 547 2.94 41.63 -70.02
CA ALA A 547 3.63 41.71 -71.30
C ALA A 547 5.17 41.76 -71.19
N THR A 548 5.72 42.10 -70.01
CA THR A 548 7.16 42.27 -69.80
C THR A 548 7.74 41.40 -68.68
N THR A 549 6.90 40.72 -67.90
CA THR A 549 7.36 39.97 -66.72
C THR A 549 6.70 38.60 -66.67
N ASP A 550 7.52 37.57 -66.54
CA ASP A 550 7.07 36.20 -66.35
C ASP A 550 6.34 36.07 -65.00
N GLY A 551 5.30 35.24 -64.98
CA GLY A 551 4.49 34.97 -63.80
C GLY A 551 3.97 33.54 -63.84
N LEU A 552 2.65 33.36 -63.71
CA LEU A 552 2.00 32.06 -63.94
C LEU A 552 2.17 31.52 -65.39
N MET A 553 2.56 32.37 -66.34
CA MET A 553 2.93 32.03 -67.71
C MET A 553 4.08 32.95 -68.17
N SER A 554 4.74 32.61 -69.30
CA SER A 554 5.78 33.47 -69.86
C SER A 554 5.19 34.80 -70.37
N SER A 555 5.93 35.88 -70.24
CA SER A 555 5.57 37.20 -70.78
C SER A 555 5.37 37.18 -72.31
N ALA A 556 6.12 36.32 -73.00
CA ALA A 556 5.98 36.09 -74.44
C ALA A 556 4.63 35.46 -74.80
N ASP A 557 4.18 34.45 -74.05
CA ASP A 557 2.89 33.81 -74.30
C ASP A 557 1.73 34.69 -73.82
N PHE A 558 1.93 35.49 -72.75
CA PHE A 558 0.94 36.47 -72.30
C PHE A 558 0.69 37.50 -73.41
N THR A 559 1.74 37.96 -74.07
CA THR A 559 1.64 38.92 -75.18
C THR A 559 0.90 38.31 -76.37
N LYS A 560 1.10 37.01 -76.69
CA LYS A 560 0.35 36.34 -77.76
C LYS A 560 -1.14 36.23 -77.46
N LEU A 561 -1.50 35.87 -76.22
CA LEU A 561 -2.89 35.79 -75.77
C LEU A 561 -3.57 37.16 -75.71
N ALA A 562 -2.85 38.21 -75.30
CA ALA A 562 -3.35 39.58 -75.28
C ALA A 562 -3.52 40.19 -76.68
N SER A 563 -2.85 39.63 -77.70
CA SER A 563 -2.80 40.16 -79.07
C SER A 563 -3.55 39.29 -80.08
N ILE A 564 -4.60 38.59 -79.67
CA ILE A 564 -5.42 37.79 -80.60
C ILE A 564 -6.18 38.75 -81.53
N VAL A 565 -5.76 38.83 -82.79
CA VAL A 565 -6.45 39.57 -83.84
C VAL A 565 -7.39 38.61 -84.57
N LEU A 566 -8.68 38.96 -84.61
CA LEU A 566 -9.68 38.25 -85.41
C LEU A 566 -9.51 38.64 -86.88
N GLY A 567 -9.55 37.65 -87.77
CA GLY A 567 -9.64 37.87 -89.22
C GLY A 567 -10.97 38.52 -89.62
N PRO A 568 -11.10 39.04 -90.85
CA PRO A 568 -12.33 39.66 -91.36
C PRO A 568 -13.57 38.74 -91.34
N ASP A 569 -13.35 37.42 -91.21
CA ASP A 569 -14.35 36.36 -91.10
C ASP A 569 -14.73 36.03 -89.63
N GLY A 570 -14.18 36.78 -88.67
CA GLY A 570 -14.43 36.57 -87.24
C GLY A 570 -13.71 35.36 -86.65
N GLN A 571 -12.78 34.72 -87.37
CA GLN A 571 -11.99 33.60 -86.86
C GLN A 571 -10.61 34.05 -86.37
N VAL A 572 -10.10 33.37 -85.35
CA VAL A 572 -8.78 33.65 -84.75
C VAL A 572 -7.68 33.27 -85.74
N SER A 573 -6.86 34.24 -86.17
CA SER A 573 -5.76 34.02 -87.14
C SER A 573 -4.46 33.55 -86.48
N ILE A 574 -4.55 32.59 -85.54
CA ILE A 574 -3.40 31.92 -84.93
C ILE A 574 -3.63 30.42 -85.07
N ALA A 575 -2.66 29.72 -85.69
CA ALA A 575 -2.74 28.27 -85.85
C ALA A 575 -2.80 27.56 -84.49
N LEU A 576 -3.53 26.44 -84.42
CA LEU A 576 -3.47 25.55 -83.25
C LEU A 576 -2.05 25.01 -83.11
N ALA A 577 -1.56 24.92 -81.87
CA ALA A 577 -0.25 24.33 -81.60
C ALA A 577 -0.29 22.82 -81.89
N SER A 578 0.80 22.28 -82.46
CA SER A 578 1.04 20.85 -82.63
C SER A 578 2.39 20.45 -82.03
N GLU A 579 2.73 19.16 -82.06
CA GLU A 579 4.03 18.67 -81.57
C GLU A 579 5.23 19.26 -82.34
N THR A 580 4.99 19.69 -83.59
CA THR A 580 6.06 20.21 -84.47
C THR A 580 5.90 21.68 -84.82
N ASN A 581 4.72 22.28 -84.62
CA ASN A 581 4.44 23.67 -84.96
C ASN A 581 3.97 24.49 -83.75
N ASN A 582 4.57 25.66 -83.58
CA ASN A 582 4.11 26.65 -82.61
C ASN A 582 2.77 27.24 -83.04
N GLY A 583 1.84 27.40 -82.09
CA GLY A 583 0.51 27.98 -82.31
C GLY A 583 0.10 28.86 -81.14
N LEU A 584 -1.11 28.65 -80.59
CA LEU A 584 -1.56 29.30 -79.34
C LEU A 584 -0.64 29.06 -78.13
N MET A 585 0.21 28.04 -78.17
CA MET A 585 1.33 27.80 -77.25
C MET A 585 2.53 27.27 -78.03
N SER A 586 3.71 27.17 -77.39
CA SER A 586 4.88 26.58 -78.04
C SER A 586 4.68 25.07 -78.29
N ALA A 587 5.27 24.54 -79.36
CA ALA A 587 5.27 23.09 -79.64
C ALA A 587 5.92 22.30 -78.49
N ALA A 588 6.89 22.91 -77.80
CA ALA A 588 7.52 22.34 -76.62
C ALA A 588 6.53 22.20 -75.44
N ASP A 589 5.73 23.23 -75.17
CA ASP A 589 4.73 23.18 -74.09
C ASP A 589 3.52 22.32 -74.46
N PHE A 590 3.14 22.30 -75.74
CA PHE A 590 2.16 21.36 -76.26
C PHE A 590 2.60 19.90 -76.05
N THR A 591 3.89 19.60 -76.26
CA THR A 591 4.46 18.27 -76.01
C THR A 591 4.53 17.93 -74.51
N LYS A 592 4.76 18.92 -73.63
CA LYS A 592 4.72 18.73 -72.18
C LYS A 592 3.32 18.37 -71.67
N LEU A 593 2.27 18.94 -72.25
CA LEU A 593 0.88 18.59 -71.92
C LEU A 593 0.53 17.12 -72.24
N LYS A 594 1.18 16.51 -73.24
CA LYS A 594 1.01 15.09 -73.57
C LYS A 594 1.71 14.14 -72.60
N HIS A 595 2.65 14.64 -71.80
CA HIS A 595 3.44 13.86 -70.85
C HIS A 595 3.20 14.40 -69.44
N ILE A 596 1.98 14.25 -68.93
CA ILE A 596 1.72 14.52 -67.52
C ILE A 596 2.33 13.37 -66.72
N LYS A 597 3.37 13.69 -65.94
CA LYS A 597 3.94 12.75 -64.97
C LYS A 597 3.03 12.66 -63.76
N VAL A 598 2.52 11.47 -63.48
CA VAL A 598 1.83 11.15 -62.23
C VAL A 598 2.72 10.17 -61.48
N GLY A 599 3.45 10.65 -60.47
CA GLY A 599 4.47 9.87 -59.79
C GLY A 599 5.67 9.56 -60.69
N THR A 600 6.13 8.30 -60.70
CA THR A 600 7.30 7.86 -61.48
C THR A 600 6.99 7.45 -62.91
N GLU A 601 5.71 7.37 -63.29
CA GLU A 601 5.29 6.92 -64.62
C GLU A 601 4.85 8.12 -65.49
N THR A 602 5.15 8.01 -66.79
CA THR A 602 4.73 9.00 -67.77
C THR A 602 3.49 8.46 -68.48
N VAL A 603 2.35 9.13 -68.31
CA VAL A 603 1.07 8.70 -68.92
C VAL A 603 0.86 9.48 -70.21
N ASP A 604 0.79 8.76 -71.34
CA ASP A 604 0.38 9.35 -72.63
C ASP A 604 -1.15 9.41 -72.70
N ILE A 605 -1.67 10.61 -72.49
CA ILE A 605 -3.12 10.90 -72.47
C ILE A 605 -3.78 10.58 -73.81
N SER A 606 -3.04 10.54 -74.92
CA SER A 606 -3.61 10.24 -76.24
C SER A 606 -4.00 8.77 -76.43
N THR A 607 -3.44 7.87 -75.63
CA THR A 607 -3.74 6.42 -75.67
C THR A 607 -4.89 5.99 -74.76
N LEU A 608 -5.32 6.86 -73.84
CA LEU A 608 -6.38 6.57 -72.87
C LEU A 608 -7.72 6.18 -73.51
N PRO A 609 -8.19 6.80 -74.62
CA PRO A 609 -9.45 6.40 -75.24
C PRO A 609 -9.42 4.98 -75.81
N GLN A 610 -8.30 4.56 -76.40
CA GLN A 610 -8.14 3.19 -76.92
C GLN A 610 -8.05 2.16 -75.78
N GLN A 611 -7.38 2.52 -74.68
CA GLN A 611 -7.32 1.68 -73.48
C GLN A 611 -8.71 1.53 -72.85
N LEU A 612 -9.50 2.61 -72.78
CA LEU A 612 -10.86 2.57 -72.26
C LEU A 612 -11.79 1.73 -73.14
N GLU A 613 -11.67 1.84 -74.47
CA GLU A 613 -12.42 1.02 -75.42
C GLU A 613 -12.05 -0.47 -75.30
N SER A 614 -10.76 -0.79 -75.14
CA SER A 614 -10.29 -2.16 -74.89
C SER A 614 -10.84 -2.73 -73.57
N ILE A 615 -10.91 -1.91 -72.52
CA ILE A 615 -11.50 -2.30 -71.23
C ILE A 615 -13.00 -2.54 -71.38
N ASN A 616 -13.72 -1.66 -72.08
CA ASN A 616 -15.16 -1.83 -72.34
C ASN A 616 -15.44 -3.11 -73.14
N GLN A 617 -14.66 -3.41 -74.18
CA GLN A 617 -14.81 -4.66 -74.94
C GLN A 617 -14.53 -5.91 -74.09
N ARG A 618 -13.55 -5.86 -73.17
CA ARG A 618 -13.31 -6.94 -72.20
C ARG A 618 -14.47 -7.09 -71.21
N LEU A 619 -15.04 -5.99 -70.75
CA LEU A 619 -16.22 -5.99 -69.88
C LEU A 619 -17.40 -6.65 -70.59
N THR A 620 -17.71 -6.22 -71.82
CA THR A 620 -18.80 -6.79 -72.62
C THR A 620 -18.58 -8.27 -72.94
N ALA A 621 -17.33 -8.71 -73.14
CA ALA A 621 -17.01 -10.13 -73.35
C ALA A 621 -17.14 -10.97 -72.06
N LEU A 622 -16.96 -10.36 -70.88
CA LEU A 622 -17.17 -10.99 -69.57
C LEU A 622 -18.66 -11.06 -69.22
N GLU A 623 -19.47 -10.07 -69.61
CA GLU A 623 -20.92 -10.06 -69.40
C GLU A 623 -21.68 -11.04 -70.33
N ASN A 624 -21.07 -11.48 -71.43
CA ASN A 624 -21.63 -12.46 -72.38
C ASN A 624 -21.10 -13.90 -72.17
N LYS A 625 -20.38 -14.16 -71.08
CA LYS A 625 -20.01 -15.50 -70.59
C LYS A 625 -20.79 -15.82 -69.32
#